data_AF-A0A0G0YAL2-F1
#
_entry.id   AF-A0A0G0YAL2-F1
#
_cell.length_a   1.000
_cell.length_b   1.000
_cell.length_c   1.000
_cell.angle_alpha   90.00
_cell.angle_beta   90.00
_cell.angle_gamma   90.00
#
_symmetry.space_group_name_H-M   'P 1'
#
loop_
_entity.id
_entity.type
_entity.pdbx_description
1 polymer ?
#
loop_
_entity_poly.entity_id
_entity_poly.type
_entity_poly.pdbx_seq_one_letter_code
_entity_poly.pdbx_strand_id
1 'polypeptide(L)'
;MEKSLDFGDWIIFGRREGKTALVSMRDIGANVILNDLGFMRGYAAFDVASAREEVVFHLHDHLERLRSSVQVLGLNQPEAIESQSVAALENQLKNLLRRNNFESSLLWFYVLAGPSSNGFTPLGESRLLVRVSKFDESSLCRPEGIAVKVVNAKRQMPDIKCVADYAFANSLHRRLGSA
;
A
#
# COMPACT_ATOMS: atom_id res chain seq x y z
N MET A 1 -6.86 3.09 -32.20
CA MET A 1 -7.75 2.03 -31.68
C MET A 1 -7.46 1.91 -30.19
N GLU A 2 -8.11 2.77 -29.43
CA GLU A 2 -7.97 2.91 -27.97
C GLU A 2 -8.68 1.70 -27.34
N LYS A 3 -7.93 0.83 -26.65
CA LYS A 3 -8.56 -0.24 -25.88
C LYS A 3 -9.18 0.41 -24.64
N SER A 4 -10.49 0.67 -24.70
CA SER A 4 -11.27 1.00 -23.51
C SER A 4 -11.17 -0.17 -22.54
N LEU A 5 -10.47 0.03 -21.43
CA LEU A 5 -10.52 -0.88 -20.30
C LEU A 5 -11.89 -0.73 -19.65
N ASP A 6 -12.83 -1.57 -20.10
CA ASP A 6 -14.14 -1.73 -19.50
C ASP A 6 -13.98 -2.38 -18.12
N PHE A 7 -14.28 -1.63 -17.07
CA PHE A 7 -14.29 -2.07 -15.68
C PHE A 7 -15.63 -1.70 -15.05
N GLY A 8 -16.70 -2.18 -15.68
CA GLY A 8 -18.02 -2.26 -15.09
C GLY A 8 -18.05 -3.18 -13.85
N ASP A 9 -18.82 -2.72 -12.86
CA ASP A 9 -19.37 -3.42 -11.70
C ASP A 9 -18.40 -4.03 -10.66
N TRP A 10 -18.41 -3.33 -9.52
CA TRP A 10 -17.74 -3.70 -8.28
C TRP A 10 -18.45 -4.91 -7.65
N ILE A 11 -17.78 -6.07 -7.62
CA ILE A 11 -18.21 -7.22 -6.82
C ILE A 11 -17.11 -7.54 -5.80
N ILE A 12 -17.41 -7.28 -4.54
CA ILE A 12 -16.76 -7.97 -3.42
C ILE A 12 -17.34 -9.39 -3.39
N PHE A 13 -16.44 -10.36 -3.21
CA PHE A 13 -16.61 -11.83 -3.20
C PHE A 13 -16.62 -12.51 -4.57
N GLY A 14 -15.44 -12.97 -4.99
CA GLY A 14 -15.30 -13.98 -6.04
C GLY A 14 -13.99 -13.86 -6.79
N ARG A 15 -13.17 -14.92 -6.77
CA ARG A 15 -12.02 -15.07 -7.69
C ARG A 15 -12.51 -14.87 -9.14
N ARG A 16 -11.87 -13.99 -9.90
CA ARG A 16 -11.27 -14.36 -11.20
C ARG A 16 -10.33 -13.29 -11.78
N GLU A 17 -9.24 -13.82 -12.35
CA GLU A 17 -8.42 -13.31 -13.46
C GLU A 17 -7.75 -11.92 -13.33
N GLY A 18 -6.55 -11.94 -12.74
CA GLY A 18 -5.36 -11.25 -13.29
C GLY A 18 -5.37 -9.73 -13.37
N LYS A 19 -6.17 -9.02 -12.57
CA LYS A 19 -6.17 -7.54 -12.60
C LYS A 19 -6.16 -6.93 -11.21
N THR A 20 -5.33 -5.90 -11.07
CA THR A 20 -5.19 -5.00 -9.92
C THR A 20 -6.55 -4.71 -9.27
N ALA A 21 -6.68 -5.00 -7.98
CA ALA A 21 -7.89 -4.74 -7.22
C ALA A 21 -7.67 -3.54 -6.28
N LEU A 22 -8.26 -2.39 -6.62
CA LEU A 22 -8.41 -1.29 -5.69
C LEU A 22 -9.51 -1.65 -4.70
N VAL A 23 -9.16 -1.92 -3.45
CA VAL A 23 -10.14 -2.33 -2.43
C VAL A 23 -10.14 -1.33 -1.26
N SER A 24 -11.25 -0.63 -1.08
CA SER A 24 -11.47 0.27 0.06
C SER A 24 -11.68 -0.54 1.34
N MET A 25 -10.78 -0.46 2.33
CA MET A 25 -10.96 -1.18 3.61
C MET A 25 -11.99 -0.55 4.56
N ARG A 26 -12.88 0.32 4.07
CA ARG A 26 -14.13 0.61 4.78
C ARG A 26 -15.16 -0.50 4.62
N ASP A 27 -15.02 -1.29 3.56
CA ASP A 27 -15.86 -2.44 3.33
C ASP A 27 -15.29 -3.63 4.11
N ILE A 28 -16.08 -4.23 5.00
CA ILE A 28 -15.75 -5.40 5.83
C ILE A 28 -15.43 -6.67 4.98
N GLY A 29 -15.19 -6.53 3.67
CA GLY A 29 -14.95 -7.60 2.70
C GLY A 29 -13.62 -7.55 1.93
N ALA A 30 -12.69 -6.65 2.28
CA ALA A 30 -11.35 -6.64 1.70
C ALA A 30 -10.51 -7.82 2.23
N ASN A 31 -10.36 -8.88 1.42
CA ASN A 31 -9.70 -10.11 1.84
C ASN A 31 -8.31 -10.25 1.23
N VAL A 32 -7.31 -10.56 2.06
CA VAL A 32 -6.01 -11.09 1.61
C VAL A 32 -6.10 -12.61 1.58
N ILE A 33 -5.55 -13.24 0.55
CA ILE A 33 -5.55 -14.70 0.46
C ILE A 33 -4.59 -15.26 1.52
N LEU A 34 -5.04 -16.21 2.34
CA LEU A 34 -4.25 -16.77 3.45
C LEU A 34 -2.90 -17.34 3.01
N ASN A 35 -2.82 -17.90 1.80
CA ASN A 35 -1.57 -18.44 1.25
C ASN A 35 -0.75 -17.42 0.43
N ASP A 36 -1.06 -16.13 0.53
CA ASP A 36 -0.25 -15.06 -0.07
C ASP A 36 1.05 -14.86 0.72
N LEU A 37 2.19 -14.83 0.04
CA LEU A 37 3.49 -14.63 0.70
C LEU A 37 3.63 -13.23 1.33
N GLY A 38 2.89 -12.24 0.83
CA GLY A 38 2.78 -10.94 1.48
C GLY A 38 2.21 -11.04 2.89
N PHE A 39 1.22 -11.92 3.09
CA PHE A 39 0.65 -12.20 4.41
C PHE A 39 1.51 -13.17 5.22
N MET A 40 1.86 -14.34 4.65
CA MET A 40 2.55 -15.40 5.38
C MET A 40 3.97 -15.01 5.83
N ARG A 41 4.65 -14.12 5.10
CA ARG A 41 6.07 -13.79 5.32
C ARG A 41 6.38 -12.30 5.33
N GLY A 42 5.39 -11.43 5.12
CA GLY A 42 5.67 -10.00 4.92
C GLY A 42 6.44 -9.73 3.62
N TYR A 43 6.40 -10.66 2.64
CA TYR A 43 7.05 -10.49 1.34
C TYR A 43 6.21 -9.56 0.46
N ALA A 44 6.28 -8.28 0.79
CA ALA A 44 5.48 -7.23 0.18
C ALA A 44 6.19 -5.87 0.30
N ALA A 45 6.02 -5.04 -0.73
CA ALA A 45 6.37 -3.62 -0.70
C ALA A 45 5.15 -2.80 -0.27
N PHE A 46 5.38 -1.61 0.30
CA PHE A 46 4.30 -0.68 0.59
C PHE A 46 4.73 0.78 0.47
N ASP A 47 3.78 1.69 0.28
CA ASP A 47 3.97 3.12 0.46
C ASP A 47 2.71 3.78 1.05
N VAL A 48 2.85 4.98 1.61
CA VAL A 48 1.75 5.74 2.23
C VAL A 48 1.81 7.17 1.74
N ALA A 49 0.73 7.62 1.08
CA ALA A 49 0.57 9.01 0.63
C ALA A 49 -0.59 9.68 1.38
N SER A 50 -0.50 10.98 1.59
CA SER A 50 -1.65 11.77 2.03
C SER A 50 -2.45 12.29 0.83
N ALA A 51 -3.72 12.56 1.05
CA ALA A 51 -4.56 13.25 0.08
C ALA A 51 -5.44 14.28 0.78
N ARG A 52 -5.71 15.38 0.08
CA ARG A 52 -6.76 16.34 0.43
C ARG A 52 -7.84 16.27 -0.63
N GLU A 53 -9.06 16.02 -0.18
CA GLU A 53 -10.19 15.70 -1.05
C GLU A 53 -9.82 14.57 -2.03
N GLU A 54 -9.75 14.85 -3.33
CA GLU A 54 -9.46 13.88 -4.40
C GLU A 54 -8.00 13.95 -4.90
N VAL A 55 -7.17 14.81 -4.31
CA VAL A 55 -5.79 15.05 -4.76
C VAL A 55 -4.81 14.33 -3.86
N VAL A 56 -4.10 13.34 -4.41
CA VAL A 56 -3.01 12.64 -3.73
C VAL A 56 -1.73 13.47 -3.82
N PHE A 57 -1.15 13.81 -2.67
CA PHE A 57 0.07 14.59 -2.59
C PHE A 57 1.27 13.77 -3.10
N HIS A 58 2.00 14.31 -4.08
CA HIS A 58 3.20 13.68 -4.67
C HIS A 58 3.00 12.22 -5.13
N LEU A 59 1.84 11.88 -5.73
CA LEU A 59 1.52 10.51 -6.15
C LEU A 59 2.65 9.86 -6.98
N HIS A 60 3.20 10.59 -7.94
CA HIS A 60 4.27 10.07 -8.81
C HIS A 60 5.52 9.66 -8.02
N ASP A 61 5.93 10.44 -7.03
CA ASP A 61 7.11 10.15 -6.19
C ASP A 61 6.86 8.93 -5.29
N HIS A 62 5.64 8.81 -4.74
CA HIS A 62 5.23 7.62 -3.98
C HIS A 62 5.22 6.36 -4.86
N LEU A 63 4.70 6.45 -6.09
CA LEU A 63 4.68 5.31 -7.01
C LEU A 63 6.08 4.93 -7.51
N GLU A 64 6.97 5.91 -7.74
CA GLU A 64 8.38 5.65 -8.08
C GLU A 64 9.09 4.90 -6.95
N ARG A 65 8.95 5.38 -5.70
CA ARG A 65 9.54 4.70 -4.54
C ARG A 65 8.96 3.31 -4.31
N LEU A 66 7.65 3.14 -4.53
CA LEU A 66 6.99 1.83 -4.46
C LEU A 66 7.55 0.88 -5.54
N ARG A 67 7.66 1.34 -6.79
CA ARG A 67 8.28 0.57 -7.90
C ARG A 67 9.71 0.17 -7.59
N SER A 68 10.52 1.09 -7.07
CA SER A 68 11.89 0.78 -6.65
C SER A 68 11.90 -0.33 -5.58
N SER A 69 11.02 -0.26 -4.58
CA SER A 69 10.92 -1.31 -3.55
C SER A 69 10.47 -2.65 -4.13
N VAL A 70 9.49 -2.66 -5.06
CA VAL A 70 9.03 -3.85 -5.78
C VAL A 70 10.18 -4.49 -6.56
N GLN A 71 10.96 -3.68 -7.29
CA GLN A 71 12.08 -4.14 -8.10
C GLN A 71 13.19 -4.74 -7.24
N VAL A 72 13.61 -4.06 -6.16
CA VAL A 72 14.68 -4.54 -5.27
C VAL A 72 14.28 -5.83 -4.57
N LEU A 73 12.99 -5.98 -4.23
CA LEU A 73 12.46 -7.22 -3.66
C LEU A 73 12.31 -8.34 -4.68
N GLY A 74 12.44 -8.08 -5.99
CA GLY A 74 12.20 -9.08 -7.03
C GLY A 74 10.74 -9.51 -7.15
N LEU A 75 9.81 -8.62 -6.81
CA LEU A 75 8.37 -8.84 -6.99
C LEU A 75 7.99 -8.58 -8.45
N ASN A 76 6.97 -9.27 -8.94
CA ASN A 76 6.35 -8.93 -10.22
C ASN A 76 5.72 -7.54 -10.09
N GLN A 77 5.96 -6.64 -11.05
CA GLN A 77 5.41 -5.30 -10.99
C GLN A 77 3.95 -5.30 -11.47
N PRO A 78 2.98 -4.81 -10.67
CA PRO A 78 1.61 -4.66 -11.15
C PRO A 78 1.52 -3.60 -12.24
N GLU A 79 0.81 -3.90 -13.33
CA GLU A 79 0.62 -2.98 -14.47
C GLU A 79 0.13 -1.59 -14.04
N ALA A 80 -0.68 -1.51 -12.99
CA ALA A 80 -1.28 -0.26 -12.52
C ALA A 80 -0.25 0.76 -12.00
N ILE A 81 0.92 0.32 -11.54
CA ILE A 81 1.99 1.21 -11.05
C ILE A 81 3.07 1.45 -12.10
N GLU A 82 2.98 0.82 -13.28
CA GLU A 82 3.85 1.10 -14.41
C GLU A 82 3.59 2.51 -14.97
N SER A 83 4.64 3.17 -15.45
CA SER A 83 4.62 4.60 -15.82
C SER A 83 3.53 4.96 -16.83
N GLN A 84 3.22 4.05 -17.77
CA GLN A 84 2.18 4.23 -18.79
C GLN A 84 0.75 4.11 -18.25
N SER A 85 0.57 3.50 -17.08
CA SER A 85 -0.75 3.25 -16.45
C SER A 85 -1.06 4.22 -15.30
N VAL A 86 -0.11 5.05 -14.88
CA VAL A 86 -0.25 5.94 -13.72
C VAL A 86 -1.44 6.88 -13.83
N ALA A 87 -1.71 7.44 -15.03
CA ALA A 87 -2.85 8.33 -15.23
C ALA A 87 -4.20 7.62 -15.03
N ALA A 88 -4.29 6.35 -15.44
CA ALA A 88 -5.49 5.54 -15.20
C ALA A 88 -5.66 5.23 -13.71
N LEU A 89 -4.57 4.88 -13.02
CA LEU A 89 -4.58 4.66 -11.57
C LEU A 89 -5.00 5.93 -10.82
N GLU A 90 -4.45 7.10 -11.16
CA GLU A 90 -4.80 8.38 -10.52
C GLU A 90 -6.30 8.67 -10.63
N ASN A 91 -6.90 8.45 -11.81
CA ASN A 91 -8.35 8.60 -11.99
C ASN A 91 -9.15 7.64 -11.12
N GLN A 92 -8.69 6.39 -10.95
CA GLN A 92 -9.32 5.45 -10.03
C GLN A 92 -9.18 5.87 -8.56
N LEU A 93 -8.03 6.43 -8.17
CA LEU A 93 -7.79 6.95 -6.82
C LEU A 93 -8.69 8.17 -6.54
N LYS A 94 -8.89 9.08 -7.50
CA LYS A 94 -9.86 10.19 -7.40
C LYS A 94 -11.26 9.68 -7.11
N ASN A 95 -11.72 8.68 -7.87
CA ASN A 95 -13.03 8.05 -7.64
C ASN A 95 -13.13 7.37 -6.27
N LEU A 96 -12.06 6.69 -5.85
CA LEU A 96 -11.98 6.04 -4.54
C LEU A 96 -12.04 7.06 -3.40
N LEU A 97 -11.33 8.18 -3.52
CA LEU A 97 -11.34 9.28 -2.55
C LEU A 97 -12.70 9.97 -2.49
N ARG A 98 -13.29 10.29 -3.65
CA ARG A 98 -14.64 10.87 -3.76
C ARG A 98 -15.70 10.02 -3.05
N ARG A 99 -15.66 8.70 -3.26
CA ARG A 99 -16.57 7.74 -2.58
C ARG A 99 -16.38 7.73 -1.07
N ASN A 100 -15.15 7.91 -0.60
CA ASN A 100 -14.85 7.98 0.82
C ASN A 100 -15.23 9.32 1.45
N ASN A 101 -15.26 10.41 0.67
CA ASN A 101 -15.70 11.74 1.07
C ASN A 101 -15.05 12.22 2.37
N PHE A 102 -13.72 12.15 2.43
CA PHE A 102 -12.92 12.71 3.50
C PHE A 102 -12.24 13.99 3.04
N GLU A 103 -12.19 15.00 3.91
CA GLU A 103 -11.41 16.21 3.67
C GLU A 103 -9.90 15.91 3.59
N SER A 104 -9.41 15.04 4.47
CA SER A 104 -8.02 14.57 4.51
C SER A 104 -7.96 13.05 4.67
N SER A 105 -7.09 12.40 3.89
CA SER A 105 -6.96 10.95 3.82
C SER A 105 -5.50 10.48 3.84
N LEU A 106 -5.29 9.25 4.30
CA LEU A 106 -4.09 8.47 4.01
C LEU A 106 -4.45 7.33 3.05
N LEU A 107 -3.64 7.17 2.01
CA LEU A 107 -3.68 6.06 1.07
C LEU A 107 -2.48 5.15 1.34
N TRP A 108 -2.75 3.89 1.66
CA TRP A 108 -1.73 2.87 1.85
C TRP A 108 -1.72 1.96 0.65
N PHE A 109 -0.63 1.97 -0.09
CA PHE A 109 -0.39 1.10 -1.22
C PHE A 109 0.39 -0.12 -0.73
N TYR A 110 -0.03 -1.32 -1.11
CA TYR A 110 0.68 -2.56 -0.84
C TYR A 110 0.83 -3.35 -2.12
N VAL A 111 2.03 -3.84 -2.42
CA VAL A 111 2.28 -4.81 -3.48
C VAL A 111 2.64 -6.13 -2.82
N LEU A 112 1.69 -7.06 -2.79
CA LEU A 112 1.87 -8.39 -2.22
C LEU A 112 2.49 -9.34 -3.23
N ALA A 113 3.39 -10.22 -2.80
CA ALA A 113 4.04 -11.19 -3.67
C ALA A 113 3.09 -12.18 -4.37
N GLY A 114 1.91 -12.43 -3.80
CA GLY A 114 0.92 -13.33 -4.38
C GLY A 114 0.89 -14.72 -3.71
N PRO A 115 -0.08 -15.58 -4.10
CA PRO A 115 -0.26 -16.90 -3.53
C PRO A 115 0.94 -17.81 -3.74
N SER A 116 1.18 -18.73 -2.81
CA SER A 116 2.20 -19.77 -2.93
C SER A 116 1.62 -21.15 -2.58
N SER A 117 2.00 -22.18 -3.33
CA SER A 117 1.64 -23.58 -3.04
C SER A 117 2.62 -24.25 -2.09
N ASN A 118 3.90 -23.91 -2.18
CA ASN A 118 4.97 -24.44 -1.34
C ASN A 118 5.27 -23.52 -0.14
N GLY A 119 4.65 -22.35 -0.11
CA GLY A 119 4.96 -21.31 0.85
C GLY A 119 6.40 -20.85 0.72
N PHE A 120 6.97 -20.68 -0.47
CA PHE A 120 8.30 -20.07 -0.64
C PHE A 120 8.36 -19.27 -1.92
N THR A 121 7.81 -19.85 -3.00
CA THR A 121 7.81 -19.26 -4.33
C THR A 121 6.40 -18.78 -4.67
N PRO A 122 6.22 -17.51 -5.07
CA PRO A 122 4.92 -17.05 -5.55
C PRO A 122 4.56 -17.77 -6.85
N LEU A 123 3.27 -18.13 -6.99
CA LEU A 123 2.73 -18.86 -8.15
C LEU A 123 2.44 -17.95 -9.35
N GLY A 124 2.56 -16.63 -9.22
CA GLY A 124 2.18 -15.70 -10.28
C GLY A 124 2.21 -14.23 -9.85
N GLU A 125 1.25 -13.48 -10.36
CA GLU A 125 1.21 -12.02 -10.32
C GLU A 125 1.09 -11.45 -8.91
N SER A 126 1.91 -10.44 -8.65
CA SER A 126 1.80 -9.63 -7.45
C SER A 126 0.54 -8.78 -7.49
N ARG A 127 -0.02 -8.49 -6.32
CA ARG A 127 -1.29 -7.74 -6.21
C ARG A 127 -1.05 -6.38 -5.59
N LEU A 128 -1.50 -5.33 -6.28
CA LEU A 128 -1.64 -4.01 -5.68
C LEU A 128 -2.95 -3.95 -4.87
N LEU A 129 -2.85 -3.54 -3.61
CA LEU A 129 -3.97 -3.17 -2.73
C LEU A 129 -3.81 -1.71 -2.33
N VAL A 130 -4.91 -0.96 -2.30
CA VAL A 130 -4.91 0.45 -1.84
C VAL A 130 -5.97 0.66 -0.79
N ARG A 131 -5.55 0.91 0.45
CA ARG A 131 -6.42 1.24 1.57
C ARG A 131 -6.52 2.75 1.72
N VAL A 132 -7.73 3.27 1.88
CA VAL A 132 -7.98 4.66 2.27
C VAL A 132 -8.47 4.72 3.71
N SER A 133 -7.97 5.69 4.48
CA SER A 133 -8.44 6.00 5.83
C SER A 133 -8.52 7.50 6.05
N LYS A 134 -9.45 7.96 6.89
CA LYS A 134 -9.49 9.36 7.35
C LYS A 134 -8.14 9.73 7.96
N PHE A 135 -7.64 10.91 7.65
CA PHE A 135 -6.47 11.47 8.29
C PHE A 135 -6.86 12.68 9.12
N ASP A 136 -6.46 12.68 10.38
CA ASP A 136 -6.63 13.82 11.27
C ASP A 136 -5.35 14.65 11.29
N GLU A 137 -5.30 15.67 10.44
CA GLU A 137 -4.13 16.55 10.33
C GLU A 137 -3.88 17.35 11.62
N SER A 138 -4.88 17.52 12.50
CA SER A 138 -4.70 18.24 13.76
C SER A 138 -3.66 17.57 14.66
N SER A 139 -3.48 16.25 14.52
CA SER A 139 -2.45 15.47 15.22
C SER A 139 -1.00 15.87 14.89
N LEU A 140 -0.79 16.58 13.77
CA LEU A 140 0.51 17.10 13.36
C LEU A 140 0.86 18.42 14.06
N CYS A 141 -0.13 19.16 14.55
CA CYS A 141 0.09 20.42 15.25
C CYS A 141 0.45 20.14 16.71
N ARG A 142 1.75 20.21 17.03
CA ARG A 142 2.26 20.10 18.41
C ARG A 142 3.13 21.31 18.74
N PRO A 143 2.53 22.43 19.21
CA PRO A 143 3.28 23.63 19.60
C PRO A 143 4.35 23.34 20.66
N GLU A 144 4.12 22.35 21.51
CA GLU A 144 5.05 21.86 22.53
C GLU A 144 6.23 21.05 21.97
N GLY A 145 6.22 20.74 20.67
CA GLY A 145 7.19 19.88 20.02
C GLY A 145 6.97 18.39 20.28
N ILE A 146 7.94 17.57 19.86
CA ILE A 146 7.91 16.11 20.06
C ILE A 146 9.24 15.70 20.70
N ALA A 147 9.16 14.90 21.78
CA ALA A 147 10.34 14.30 22.38
C ALA A 147 10.91 13.20 21.46
N VAL A 148 12.22 13.24 21.21
CA VAL A 148 12.93 12.25 20.40
C VAL A 148 13.96 11.53 21.26
N LYS A 149 13.99 10.20 21.18
CA LYS A 149 14.95 9.35 21.90
C LYS A 149 15.86 8.65 20.90
N VAL A 150 17.17 8.77 21.10
CA VAL A 150 18.16 8.02 20.33
C VAL A 150 18.16 6.57 20.78
N VAL A 151 18.07 5.67 19.82
CA VAL A 151 18.07 4.22 20.04
C VAL A 151 19.16 3.61 19.18
N ASN A 152 20.01 2.77 19.78
CA ASN A 152 21.05 2.05 19.05
C ASN A 152 20.44 0.80 18.40
N ALA A 153 19.61 1.01 17.38
CA ALA A 153 18.95 -0.03 16.62
C ALA A 153 18.89 0.37 15.15
N LYS A 154 19.03 -0.61 14.25
CA LYS A 154 18.96 -0.39 12.80
C LYS A 154 17.96 -1.35 12.18
N ARG A 155 17.25 -0.85 11.17
CA ARG A 155 16.46 -1.68 10.26
C ARG A 155 17.38 -2.55 9.42
N GLN A 156 16.91 -3.72 9.01
CA GLN A 156 17.70 -4.63 8.18
C GLN A 156 17.74 -4.16 6.73
N MET A 157 16.63 -3.59 6.26
CA MET A 157 16.47 -3.11 4.89
C MET A 157 16.04 -1.63 4.88
N PRO A 158 16.90 -0.71 5.33
CA PRO A 158 16.53 0.69 5.50
C PRO A 158 16.08 1.36 4.20
N ASP A 159 16.67 0.97 3.09
CA ASP A 159 16.46 1.57 1.77
C ASP A 159 15.24 1.00 1.03
N ILE A 160 14.62 -0.05 1.57
CA ILE A 160 13.47 -0.72 0.97
C ILE A 160 12.25 -0.49 1.86
N LYS A 161 11.14 -0.04 1.28
CA LYS A 161 9.88 0.12 2.02
C LYS A 161 9.08 -1.17 1.96
N CYS A 162 9.48 -2.16 2.75
CA CYS A 162 8.88 -3.49 2.79
C CYS A 162 8.20 -3.79 4.13
N VAL A 163 7.18 -4.66 4.09
CA VAL A 163 6.33 -4.95 5.27
C VAL A 163 7.13 -5.64 6.38
N ALA A 164 7.97 -6.63 6.04
CA ALA A 164 8.72 -7.43 7.01
C ALA A 164 9.64 -6.60 7.93
N ASP A 165 10.28 -5.55 7.40
CA ASP A 165 11.27 -4.74 8.13
C ASP A 165 10.64 -3.86 9.23
N TYR A 166 9.34 -3.56 9.13
CA TYR A 166 8.63 -2.75 10.12
C TYR A 166 8.14 -3.52 11.35
N ALA A 167 8.15 -4.86 11.33
CA ALA A 167 7.87 -5.67 12.51
C ALA A 167 8.87 -5.39 13.64
N PHE A 168 10.15 -5.23 13.29
CA PHE A 168 11.21 -4.90 14.24
C PHE A 168 11.04 -3.48 14.81
N ALA A 169 10.75 -2.49 13.97
CA ALA A 169 10.52 -1.11 14.40
C ALA A 169 9.37 -1.02 15.43
N ASN A 170 8.25 -1.71 15.16
CA ASN A 170 7.10 -1.74 16.07
C ASN A 170 7.38 -2.51 17.38
N SER A 171 8.17 -3.59 17.32
CA SER A 171 8.63 -4.31 18.52
C SER A 171 9.52 -3.43 19.40
N LEU A 172 10.43 -2.66 18.78
CA LEU A 172 11.30 -1.74 19.48
C LEU A 172 10.51 -0.61 20.16
N HIS A 173 9.57 0.00 19.45
CA HIS A 173 8.69 1.03 20.01
C HIS A 173 7.98 0.57 21.30
N ARG A 174 7.42 -0.65 21.30
CA ARG A 174 6.75 -1.21 22.49
C ARG A 174 7.69 -1.45 23.68
N ARG A 175 8.93 -1.88 23.44
CA ARG A 175 9.91 -2.16 24.52
C ARG A 175 10.45 -0.92 25.19
N LEU A 176 10.46 0.21 24.49
CA LEU A 176 11.03 1.45 24.99
C LEU A 176 10.07 2.25 25.87
N GLY A 177 8.79 1.85 25.94
CA GLY A 177 7.71 2.58 26.59
C GLY A 177 7.35 3.87 25.83
N SER A 178 6.14 4.39 26.08
CA SER A 178 5.84 5.79 25.76
C SER A 178 6.67 6.67 26.70
N ALA A 179 7.49 7.54 26.12
CA ALA A 179 8.18 8.60 26.86
C ALA A 179 7.18 9.63 27.40
#